data_AF-A0A3B6W7R3-F1
#
_entry.id   AF-A0A3B6W7R3-F1
#
_cell.length_a   1.000
_cell.length_b   1.000
_cell.length_c   1.000
_cell.angle_alpha   90.00
_cell.angle_beta   90.00
_cell.angle_gamma   90.00
#
_symmetry.space_group_name_H-M   'P 1'
#
loop_
_entity.id
_entity.type
_entity.pdbx_description
1 polymer ?
#
loop_
_entity_poly.entity_id
_entity_poly.type
_entity_poly.pdbx_seq_one_letter_code
_entity_poly.pdbx_strand_id
1 'polypeptide(L)'
;MYLVNLMEQKVSKLADSYLKEKNIPVNTNMRMDIIAYTLNRVQPQYVTSARGVLHSYNRDPIQSNTEILSIIADACEIVTRRKENTLLESVPSIDESGYYLTYPSIMGNITASNNFEKIENALVYIFSDGKILQGYGVNFPNPAIVSSNVPGKFMFCFMPKRVDSNSEVEVKLDIVVESEKFMQYESVLTFKLKPSYYNAGDMPLFSIEEVNDILLIENHNIPS
;
A
#
# COMPACT_ATOMS: atom_id res chain seq x y z
N MET A 1 -23.93 -3.64 -0.08
CA MET A 1 -23.78 -2.19 0.16
C MET A 1 -23.41 -1.54 -1.15
N TYR A 2 -24.13 -0.52 -1.62
CA TYR A 2 -23.79 0.23 -2.83
C TYR A 2 -23.20 1.57 -2.38
N LEU A 3 -21.91 1.77 -2.58
CA LEU A 3 -21.19 3.01 -2.26
C LEU A 3 -20.20 3.23 -3.40
N VAL A 4 -20.37 4.31 -4.16
CA VAL A 4 -19.58 4.58 -5.36
C VAL A 4 -19.10 6.02 -5.35
N ASN A 5 -17.82 6.25 -5.65
CA ASN A 5 -17.28 7.57 -5.93
C ASN A 5 -17.47 7.91 -7.41
N LEU A 6 -18.33 8.88 -7.72
CA LEU A 6 -18.61 9.33 -9.09
C LEU A 6 -17.36 9.85 -9.82
N MET A 7 -16.36 10.31 -9.06
CA MET A 7 -15.11 10.82 -9.63
C MET A 7 -14.25 9.72 -10.25
N GLU A 8 -14.37 8.46 -9.83
CA GLU A 8 -13.58 7.35 -10.38
C GLU A 8 -13.80 7.20 -11.88
N GLN A 9 -15.06 7.15 -12.31
CA GLN A 9 -15.39 7.04 -13.73
C GLN A 9 -15.02 8.30 -14.51
N LYS A 10 -15.24 9.48 -13.92
CA LYS A 10 -14.95 10.77 -14.57
C LYS A 10 -13.44 10.92 -14.80
N VAL A 11 -12.63 10.74 -13.76
CA VAL A 11 -11.17 10.80 -13.81
C VAL A 11 -10.62 9.75 -14.78
N SER A 12 -11.09 8.50 -14.69
CA SER A 12 -10.65 7.44 -15.61
C SER A 12 -10.87 7.82 -17.08
N LYS A 13 -12.07 8.32 -17.43
CA LYS A 13 -12.38 8.71 -18.82
C LYS A 13 -11.54 9.90 -19.29
N LEU A 14 -11.37 10.91 -18.44
CA LEU A 14 -10.56 12.08 -18.76
C LEU A 14 -9.08 11.71 -18.92
N ALA A 15 -8.55 10.83 -18.07
CA ALA A 15 -7.18 10.33 -18.16
C ALA A 15 -6.98 9.56 -19.48
N ASP A 16 -7.87 8.64 -19.82
CA ASP A 16 -7.81 7.88 -21.08
C ASP A 16 -7.85 8.80 -22.31
N SER A 17 -8.68 9.85 -22.25
CA SER A 17 -8.81 10.84 -23.33
C SER A 17 -7.55 11.67 -23.46
N TYR A 18 -6.99 12.16 -22.35
CA TYR A 18 -5.76 12.96 -22.31
C TYR A 18 -4.56 12.17 -22.81
N LEU A 19 -4.37 10.94 -22.30
CA LEU A 19 -3.28 10.04 -22.70
C LEU A 19 -3.31 9.76 -24.21
N LYS A 20 -4.51 9.51 -24.75
CA LYS A 20 -4.71 9.28 -26.19
C LYS A 20 -4.44 10.54 -27.01
N GLU A 21 -4.96 11.70 -26.60
CA GLU A 21 -4.75 12.97 -27.31
C GLU A 21 -3.26 13.35 -27.36
N LYS A 22 -2.54 13.15 -26.26
CA LYS A 22 -1.11 13.49 -26.14
C LYS A 22 -0.17 12.38 -26.61
N ASN A 23 -0.70 11.23 -27.05
CA ASN A 23 0.06 10.04 -27.43
C ASN A 23 1.10 9.61 -26.37
N ILE A 24 0.74 9.68 -25.08
CA ILE A 24 1.64 9.31 -23.99
C ILE A 24 1.62 7.79 -23.81
N PRO A 25 2.73 7.07 -24.00
CA PRO A 25 2.77 5.61 -23.86
C PRO A 25 2.72 5.22 -22.37
N VAL A 26 1.62 4.58 -21.96
CA VAL A 26 1.44 4.06 -20.61
C VAL A 26 1.04 2.59 -20.64
N ASN A 27 1.50 1.82 -19.65
CA ASN A 27 0.96 0.49 -19.38
C ASN A 27 -0.17 0.57 -18.33
N THR A 28 -0.78 -0.57 -18.00
CA THR A 28 -1.88 -0.63 -17.03
C THR A 28 -1.51 -0.06 -15.67
N ASN A 29 -0.30 -0.32 -15.16
CA ASN A 29 0.13 0.17 -13.84
C ASN A 29 0.30 1.69 -13.84
N MET A 30 0.97 2.25 -14.86
CA MET A 30 1.11 3.71 -15.01
C MET A 30 -0.24 4.40 -15.13
N ARG A 31 -1.19 3.79 -15.88
CA ARG A 31 -2.55 4.30 -15.98
C ARG A 31 -3.24 4.32 -14.61
N MET A 32 -3.10 3.26 -13.83
CA MET A 32 -3.65 3.19 -12.48
C MET A 32 -3.01 4.22 -11.53
N ASP A 33 -1.69 4.41 -11.60
CA ASP A 33 -0.97 5.42 -10.81
C ASP A 33 -1.44 6.84 -11.13
N ILE A 34 -1.64 7.16 -12.41
CA ILE A 34 -2.17 8.45 -12.85
C ILE A 34 -3.58 8.67 -12.29
N ILE A 35 -4.47 7.68 -12.43
CA ILE A 35 -5.84 7.76 -11.91
C ILE A 35 -5.84 7.92 -10.39
N ALA A 36 -5.04 7.15 -9.66
CA ALA A 36 -4.94 7.22 -8.21
C ALA A 36 -4.37 8.57 -7.74
N TYR A 37 -3.32 9.06 -8.41
CA TYR A 37 -2.73 10.37 -8.13
C TYR A 37 -3.76 11.49 -8.27
N THR A 38 -4.56 11.45 -9.34
CA THR A 38 -5.61 12.43 -9.59
C THR A 38 -6.76 12.28 -8.59
N LEU A 39 -7.22 11.06 -8.30
CA LEU A 39 -8.32 10.81 -7.34
C LEU A 39 -7.99 11.33 -5.94
N ASN A 40 -6.73 11.22 -5.52
CA ASN A 40 -6.25 11.75 -4.23
C ASN A 40 -6.19 13.30 -4.17
N ARG A 41 -6.46 13.99 -5.28
CA ARG A 41 -6.39 15.47 -5.41
C ARG A 41 -7.69 16.11 -5.88
N VAL A 42 -8.69 15.31 -6.23
CA VAL A 42 -10.04 15.79 -6.56
C VAL A 42 -10.98 15.57 -5.37
N GLN A 43 -11.99 16.42 -5.23
CA GLN A 43 -12.99 16.22 -4.18
C GLN A 43 -13.83 14.97 -4.49
N PRO A 44 -13.87 13.95 -3.61
CA PRO A 44 -14.65 12.75 -3.88
C PRO A 44 -16.16 13.04 -3.81
N GLN A 45 -16.93 12.32 -4.62
CA GLN A 45 -18.39 12.48 -4.71
C GLN A 45 -19.07 11.12 -4.56
N TYR A 46 -19.50 10.79 -3.35
CA TYR A 46 -20.09 9.49 -3.05
C TYR A 46 -21.60 9.46 -3.23
N VAL A 47 -22.11 8.36 -3.76
CA VAL A 47 -23.54 8.03 -3.81
C VAL A 47 -23.80 6.62 -3.33
N THR A 48 -24.97 6.41 -2.70
CA THR A 48 -25.34 5.14 -2.09
C THR A 48 -26.40 4.35 -2.87
N SER A 49 -26.78 4.83 -4.06
CA SER A 49 -27.74 4.14 -4.92
C SER A 49 -27.56 4.49 -6.40
N ALA A 50 -28.05 3.62 -7.28
CA ALA A 50 -28.12 3.88 -8.72
C ALA A 50 -28.96 5.14 -9.04
N ARG A 51 -30.01 5.42 -8.25
CA ARG A 51 -30.77 6.69 -8.36
C ARG A 51 -29.91 7.90 -8.01
N GLY A 52 -29.03 7.78 -7.01
CA GLY A 52 -28.06 8.80 -6.67
C GLY A 52 -27.11 9.14 -7.83
N VAL A 53 -26.63 8.10 -8.55
CA VAL A 53 -25.85 8.27 -9.79
C VAL A 53 -26.66 9.00 -10.86
N LEU A 54 -27.92 8.60 -11.07
CA LEU A 54 -28.76 9.25 -12.07
C LEU A 54 -28.97 10.75 -11.75
N HIS A 55 -29.26 11.08 -10.49
CA HIS A 55 -29.47 12.46 -10.07
C HIS A 55 -28.18 13.32 -10.04
N SER A 56 -26.99 12.73 -10.05
CA SER A 56 -25.75 13.51 -10.15
C SER A 56 -25.49 14.07 -11.53
N TYR A 57 -26.04 13.48 -12.60
CA TYR A 57 -25.85 14.00 -13.97
C TYR A 57 -26.48 15.39 -14.18
N ASN A 58 -27.50 15.74 -13.41
CA ASN A 58 -28.20 17.03 -13.50
C ASN A 58 -27.61 18.10 -12.58
N ARG A 59 -26.57 17.78 -11.79
CA ARG A 59 -25.90 18.74 -10.92
C ARG A 59 -24.69 19.31 -11.63
N ASP A 60 -24.45 20.60 -11.40
CA ASP A 60 -23.20 21.21 -11.85
C ASP A 60 -22.01 20.50 -11.21
N PRO A 61 -20.97 20.18 -11.99
CA PRO A 61 -19.80 19.49 -11.46
C PRO A 61 -19.08 20.41 -10.47
N ILE A 62 -18.83 19.91 -9.26
CA ILE A 62 -18.11 20.66 -8.20
C ILE A 62 -16.70 21.07 -8.65
N GLN A 63 -16.05 20.23 -9.48
CA GLN A 63 -14.76 20.53 -10.11
C GLN A 63 -14.89 20.43 -11.63
N SER A 64 -14.37 21.44 -12.32
CA SER A 64 -14.41 21.54 -13.77
C SER A 64 -13.53 20.48 -14.44
N ASN A 65 -13.84 20.12 -15.69
CA ASN A 65 -13.00 19.17 -16.43
C ASN A 65 -11.59 19.72 -16.64
N THR A 66 -11.44 21.03 -16.84
CA THR A 66 -10.15 21.70 -17.04
C THR A 66 -9.25 21.56 -15.81
N GLU A 67 -9.79 21.73 -14.60
CA GLU A 67 -9.05 21.52 -13.36
C GLU A 67 -8.54 20.07 -13.24
N ILE A 68 -9.42 19.09 -13.48
CA ILE A 68 -9.08 17.66 -13.41
C ILE A 68 -8.00 17.33 -14.45
N LEU A 69 -8.12 17.86 -15.67
CA LEU A 69 -7.14 17.66 -16.74
C LEU A 69 -5.76 18.25 -16.40
N SER A 70 -5.70 19.37 -15.68
CA SER A 70 -4.43 19.92 -15.18
C SER A 70 -3.76 18.95 -14.20
N ILE A 71 -4.53 18.37 -13.27
CA ILE A 71 -4.01 17.38 -12.31
C ILE A 71 -3.55 16.11 -13.03
N ILE A 72 -4.27 15.68 -14.07
CA ILE A 72 -3.88 14.53 -14.91
C ILE A 72 -2.56 14.82 -15.65
N ALA A 73 -2.38 16.05 -16.16
CA ALA A 73 -1.13 16.45 -16.82
C ALA A 73 0.06 16.32 -15.86
N ASP A 74 -0.07 16.86 -14.64
CA ASP A 74 0.95 16.75 -13.59
C ASP A 74 1.23 15.29 -13.22
N ALA A 75 0.17 14.49 -13.10
CA ALA A 75 0.27 13.05 -12.81
C ALA A 75 1.08 12.31 -13.89
N CYS A 76 0.82 12.63 -15.16
CA CYS A 76 1.53 12.05 -16.29
C CYS A 76 3.03 12.36 -16.19
N GLU A 77 3.41 13.61 -15.95
CA GLU A 77 4.82 14.01 -15.82
C GLU A 77 5.55 13.26 -14.70
N ILE A 78 4.91 13.14 -13.53
CA ILE A 78 5.49 12.44 -12.38
C ILE A 78 5.66 10.95 -12.67
N VAL A 79 4.63 10.29 -13.21
CA VAL A 79 4.61 8.84 -13.43
C VAL A 79 5.55 8.43 -14.58
N THR A 80 5.60 9.21 -15.67
CA THR A 80 6.52 8.93 -16.79
C THR A 80 7.98 9.11 -16.37
N ARG A 81 8.30 10.20 -15.64
CA ARG A 81 9.65 10.43 -15.12
C ARG A 81 10.10 9.34 -14.15
N ARG A 82 9.20 8.81 -13.30
CA ARG A 82 9.53 7.68 -12.41
C ARG A 82 9.97 6.45 -13.21
N LYS A 83 9.28 6.11 -14.30
CA LYS A 83 9.64 4.98 -15.17
C LYS A 83 11.02 5.12 -15.79
N GLU A 84 11.40 6.31 -16.24
CA GLU A 84 12.73 6.53 -16.82
C GLU A 84 13.86 6.19 -15.83
N ASN A 85 13.57 6.31 -14.54
CA ASN A 85 14.54 6.12 -13.46
C ASN A 85 14.37 4.78 -12.71
N THR A 86 13.38 3.95 -13.08
CA THR A 86 13.10 2.69 -12.39
C THR A 86 12.46 1.71 -13.37
N LEU A 87 13.03 0.50 -13.52
CA LEU A 87 12.35 -0.57 -14.25
C LEU A 87 10.97 -0.74 -13.62
N LEU A 88 9.90 -0.58 -14.40
CA LEU A 88 8.53 -0.83 -13.92
C LEU A 88 8.45 -2.31 -13.55
N GLU A 89 8.69 -2.61 -12.28
CA GLU A 89 8.63 -3.97 -11.81
C GLU A 89 7.18 -4.45 -11.81
N SER A 90 7.00 -5.68 -12.27
CA SER A 90 5.69 -6.32 -12.30
C SER A 90 5.20 -6.49 -10.86
N VAL A 91 4.01 -5.96 -10.61
CA VAL A 91 3.22 -6.25 -9.40
C VAL A 91 3.08 -7.78 -9.31
N PRO A 92 3.52 -8.43 -8.22
CA PRO A 92 3.44 -9.89 -8.11
C PRO A 92 1.99 -10.38 -8.22
N SER A 93 1.78 -11.38 -9.08
CA SER A 93 0.51 -12.07 -9.25
C SER A 93 0.57 -13.48 -8.71
N ILE A 94 -0.59 -14.10 -8.49
CA ILE A 94 -0.68 -15.52 -8.16
C ILE A 94 -0.33 -16.36 -9.40
N ASP A 95 0.65 -17.25 -9.27
CA ASP A 95 1.10 -18.09 -10.41
C ASP A 95 0.15 -19.27 -10.68
N GLU A 96 -0.45 -19.84 -9.63
CA GLU A 96 -1.28 -21.03 -9.71
C GLU A 96 -2.58 -20.88 -8.94
N SER A 97 -3.67 -21.44 -9.48
CA SER A 97 -4.96 -21.41 -8.79
C SER A 97 -4.93 -22.30 -7.53
N GLY A 98 -5.55 -21.84 -6.44
CA GLY A 98 -5.58 -22.58 -5.19
C GLY A 98 -5.98 -21.74 -3.98
N TYR A 99 -5.92 -22.36 -2.79
CA TYR A 99 -6.10 -21.63 -1.54
C TYR A 99 -4.79 -20.98 -1.11
N TYR A 100 -4.87 -19.71 -0.73
CA TYR A 100 -3.76 -18.96 -0.20
C TYR A 100 -4.12 -18.34 1.14
N LEU A 101 -3.19 -18.44 2.08
CA LEU A 101 -3.17 -17.70 3.32
C LEU A 101 -2.61 -16.31 3.04
N THR A 102 -3.47 -15.30 3.09
CA THR A 102 -3.09 -13.90 2.94
C THR A 102 -2.83 -13.30 4.31
N TYR A 103 -1.62 -12.82 4.54
CA TYR A 103 -1.25 -12.09 5.74
C TYR A 103 -1.76 -10.64 5.64
N PRO A 104 -2.20 -10.02 6.74
CA PRO A 104 -2.47 -8.59 6.74
C PRO A 104 -1.19 -7.82 6.44
N SER A 105 -1.32 -6.72 5.69
CA SER A 105 -0.27 -5.71 5.64
C SER A 105 -0.13 -5.07 7.00
N ILE A 106 1.10 -4.96 7.50
CA ILE A 106 1.37 -4.40 8.82
C ILE A 106 1.96 -3.01 8.64
N MET A 107 1.32 -2.00 9.24
CA MET A 107 1.83 -0.63 9.30
C MET A 107 1.96 -0.20 10.76
N GLY A 108 3.00 0.58 11.06
CA GLY A 108 3.16 1.16 12.40
C GLY A 108 4.13 2.33 12.41
N ASN A 109 4.26 2.93 13.60
CA ASN A 109 5.25 3.96 13.88
C ASN A 109 6.31 3.47 14.88
N ILE A 110 7.49 4.05 14.78
CA ILE A 110 8.65 3.81 15.64
C ILE A 110 9.15 5.15 16.13
N THR A 111 9.15 5.33 17.45
CA THR A 111 9.60 6.55 18.10
C THR A 111 10.53 6.24 19.27
N ALA A 112 11.34 7.21 19.66
CA ALA A 112 12.17 7.10 20.85
C ALA A 112 11.30 7.25 22.11
N SER A 113 11.51 6.37 23.10
CA SER A 113 10.67 6.31 24.29
C SER A 113 10.80 7.53 25.21
N ASN A 114 11.92 8.25 25.13
CA ASN A 114 12.25 9.38 26.01
C ASN A 114 11.64 10.72 25.54
N ASN A 115 11.54 10.93 24.23
CA ASN A 115 11.15 12.22 23.64
C ASN A 115 10.12 12.10 22.51
N PHE A 116 9.69 10.88 22.15
CA PHE A 116 8.75 10.58 21.07
C PHE A 116 9.19 11.05 19.67
N GLU A 117 10.49 11.31 19.48
CA GLU A 117 11.03 11.62 18.17
C GLU A 117 10.96 10.39 17.25
N LYS A 118 10.69 10.65 15.97
CA LYS A 118 10.60 9.61 14.95
C LYS A 118 11.99 9.05 14.65
N ILE A 119 12.08 7.72 14.64
CA ILE A 119 13.35 7.03 14.40
C ILE A 119 13.53 6.79 12.90
N GLU A 120 14.75 7.00 12.41
CA GLU A 120 15.17 6.76 11.03
C GLU A 120 16.22 5.65 10.99
N ASN A 121 16.39 5.01 9.84
CA ASN A 121 17.38 3.96 9.59
C ASN A 121 17.25 2.72 10.50
N ALA A 122 16.13 2.57 11.20
CA ALA A 122 15.79 1.32 11.87
C ALA A 122 15.48 0.22 10.84
N LEU A 123 15.93 -0.99 11.12
CA LEU A 123 15.57 -2.19 10.39
C LEU A 123 14.41 -2.86 11.12
N VAL A 124 13.30 -3.05 10.40
CA VAL A 124 12.13 -3.76 10.92
C VAL A 124 12.06 -5.09 10.22
N TYR A 125 11.90 -6.16 10.99
CA TYR A 125 11.77 -7.52 10.50
C TYR A 125 10.43 -8.08 10.90
N ILE A 126 9.84 -8.89 10.02
CA ILE A 126 8.67 -9.71 10.34
C ILE A 126 8.99 -11.17 10.06
N PHE A 127 8.81 -12.02 11.06
CA PHE A 127 9.00 -13.46 10.95
C PHE A 127 7.67 -14.20 11.08
N SER A 128 7.59 -15.36 10.45
CA SER A 128 6.53 -16.35 10.66
C SER A 128 7.18 -17.71 10.78
N ASP A 129 6.88 -18.44 11.85
CA ASP A 129 7.51 -19.73 12.17
C ASP A 129 9.05 -19.67 12.17
N GLY A 130 9.62 -18.58 12.71
CA GLY A 130 11.07 -18.35 12.76
C GLY A 130 11.74 -18.05 11.41
N LYS A 131 10.97 -17.87 10.33
CA LYS A 131 11.48 -17.53 9.00
C LYS A 131 11.05 -16.13 8.59
N ILE A 132 11.93 -15.39 7.92
CA ILE A 132 11.58 -14.06 7.41
C ILE A 132 10.42 -14.17 6.42
N LEU A 133 9.37 -13.38 6.65
CA LEU A 133 8.18 -13.43 5.83
C LEU A 133 8.45 -12.71 4.50
N GLN A 134 8.13 -13.35 3.37
CA GLN A 134 8.44 -12.79 2.06
C GLN A 134 7.60 -11.54 1.78
N GLY A 135 8.31 -10.45 1.51
CA GLY A 135 7.73 -9.18 1.09
C GLY A 135 7.05 -9.21 -0.28
N TYR A 136 6.10 -8.31 -0.50
CA TYR A 136 5.35 -8.19 -1.75
C TYR A 136 6.17 -7.41 -2.81
N GLY A 137 6.96 -8.15 -3.58
CA GLY A 137 7.87 -7.56 -4.57
C GLY A 137 9.00 -6.76 -3.91
N VAL A 138 9.75 -5.99 -4.70
CA VAL A 138 10.91 -5.23 -4.17
C VAL A 138 10.51 -4.00 -3.37
N ASN A 139 9.29 -3.49 -3.57
CA ASN A 139 8.82 -2.25 -2.93
C ASN A 139 8.48 -2.44 -1.46
N PHE A 140 8.21 -3.69 -1.05
CA PHE A 140 7.91 -4.06 0.32
C PHE A 140 8.89 -5.12 0.80
N PRO A 141 10.20 -4.82 0.86
CA PRO A 141 11.18 -5.79 1.30
C PRO A 141 10.98 -6.12 2.79
N ASN A 142 11.52 -7.26 3.19
CA ASN A 142 11.66 -7.64 4.59
C ASN A 142 13.12 -8.10 4.79
N PRO A 143 13.93 -7.38 5.59
CA PRO A 143 13.56 -6.24 6.44
C PRO A 143 13.14 -4.97 5.69
N ALA A 144 12.27 -4.18 6.32
CA ALA A 144 11.98 -2.83 5.90
C ALA A 144 12.96 -1.85 6.56
N ILE A 145 13.44 -0.87 5.80
CA ILE A 145 14.31 0.20 6.30
C ILE A 145 13.45 1.45 6.50
N VAL A 146 13.43 1.99 7.72
CA VAL A 146 12.68 3.23 8.01
C VAL A 146 13.38 4.41 7.33
N SER A 147 12.77 4.91 6.25
CA SER A 147 13.32 5.98 5.42
C SER A 147 13.18 7.35 6.07
N SER A 148 14.18 8.21 5.87
CA SER A 148 14.12 9.64 6.20
C SER A 148 13.05 10.43 5.42
N ASN A 149 12.52 9.89 4.31
CA ASN A 149 11.41 10.51 3.60
C ASN A 149 10.07 10.36 4.34
N VAL A 150 9.93 9.30 5.15
CA VAL A 150 8.75 9.06 5.99
C VAL A 150 9.20 8.59 7.37
N PRO A 151 9.84 9.48 8.16
CA PRO A 151 10.50 9.09 9.41
C PRO A 151 9.56 8.39 10.38
N GLY A 152 10.09 7.39 11.08
CA GLY A 152 9.37 6.60 12.06
C GLY A 152 8.34 5.65 11.47
N LYS A 153 8.01 5.67 10.17
CA LYS A 153 6.99 4.79 9.61
C LYS A 153 7.59 3.56 8.95
N PHE A 154 6.92 2.43 9.14
CA PHE A 154 7.17 1.22 8.35
C PHE A 154 5.85 0.66 7.80
N MET A 155 5.95 -0.08 6.71
CA MET A 155 4.85 -0.84 6.14
C MET A 155 5.38 -2.12 5.51
N PHE A 156 4.71 -3.22 5.79
CA PHE A 156 4.89 -4.48 5.08
C PHE A 156 3.64 -4.82 4.30
N CYS A 157 3.84 -5.29 3.07
CA CYS A 157 2.89 -6.11 2.34
C CYS A 157 3.60 -7.45 2.09
N PHE A 158 2.90 -8.57 2.23
CA PHE A 158 3.52 -9.89 2.13
C PHE A 158 2.98 -10.67 0.93
N MET A 159 3.81 -11.56 0.40
CA MET A 159 3.33 -12.57 -0.56
C MET A 159 2.40 -13.55 0.15
N PRO A 160 1.21 -13.85 -0.42
CA PRO A 160 0.36 -14.90 0.10
C PRO A 160 1.05 -16.26 0.04
N LYS A 161 0.80 -17.11 1.04
CA LYS A 161 1.35 -18.46 1.12
C LYS A 161 0.32 -19.47 0.66
N ARG A 162 0.63 -20.29 -0.35
CA ARG A 162 -0.27 -21.37 -0.78
C ARG A 162 -0.47 -22.38 0.34
N VAL A 163 -1.69 -22.87 0.48
CA VAL A 163 -2.11 -23.87 1.47
C VAL A 163 -3.08 -24.87 0.85
N ASP A 164 -3.18 -26.06 1.45
CA ASP A 164 -3.98 -27.16 0.89
C ASP A 164 -5.46 -27.14 1.34
N SER A 165 -5.82 -26.27 2.28
CA SER A 165 -7.19 -26.21 2.83
C SER A 165 -7.66 -24.78 3.04
N ASN A 166 -8.98 -24.61 3.20
CA ASN A 166 -9.63 -23.34 3.52
C ASN A 166 -9.94 -23.19 5.02
N SER A 167 -9.33 -24.03 5.85
CA SER A 167 -9.50 -24.02 7.31
C SER A 167 -8.87 -22.78 7.91
N GLU A 168 -9.51 -22.22 8.94
CA GLU A 168 -8.95 -21.11 9.70
C GLU A 168 -7.69 -21.57 10.44
N VAL A 169 -6.66 -20.72 10.42
CA VAL A 169 -5.37 -20.97 11.06
C VAL A 169 -5.00 -19.77 11.91
N GLU A 170 -4.52 -20.03 13.12
CA GLU A 170 -3.88 -19.01 13.96
C GLU A 170 -2.43 -18.81 13.49
N VAL A 171 -2.07 -17.57 13.17
CA VAL A 171 -0.75 -17.18 12.70
C VAL A 171 -0.13 -16.24 13.72
N LYS A 172 1.13 -16.52 14.06
CA LYS A 172 1.96 -15.64 14.88
C LYS A 172 3.01 -14.98 13.99
N LEU A 173 3.12 -13.66 14.10
CA LEU A 173 4.12 -12.87 13.41
C LEU A 173 5.01 -12.19 14.42
N ASP A 174 6.30 -12.53 14.42
CA ASP A 174 7.27 -11.92 15.32
C ASP A 174 7.81 -10.64 14.66
N ILE A 175 7.70 -9.51 15.35
CA ILE A 175 8.27 -8.24 14.96
C ILE A 175 9.58 -8.06 15.70
N VAL A 176 10.65 -7.79 14.96
CA VAL A 176 11.95 -7.39 15.53
C VAL A 176 12.34 -6.03 14.95
N VAL A 177 12.73 -5.09 15.80
CA VAL A 177 13.26 -3.79 15.38
C VAL A 177 14.69 -3.64 15.88
N GLU A 178 15.59 -3.37 14.95
CA GLU A 178 17.01 -3.12 15.20
C GLU A 178 17.37 -1.68 14.80
N SER A 179 18.16 -1.02 15.64
CA SER A 179 18.70 0.32 15.37
C SER A 179 19.97 0.53 16.18
N GLU A 180 20.98 1.18 15.60
CA GLU A 180 22.31 1.32 16.24
C GLU A 180 22.26 1.93 17.65
N LYS A 181 21.42 2.95 17.85
CA LYS A 181 21.34 3.73 19.10
C LYS A 181 20.35 3.17 20.13
N PHE A 182 19.56 2.16 19.78
CA PHE A 182 18.45 1.69 20.61
C PHE A 182 18.54 0.20 20.90
N MET A 183 17.97 -0.23 22.03
CA MET A 183 17.83 -1.64 22.34
C MET A 183 16.91 -2.29 21.30
N GLN A 184 17.24 -3.54 20.94
CA GLN A 184 16.39 -4.35 20.09
C GLN A 184 15.00 -4.48 20.71
N TYR A 185 13.97 -4.26 19.91
CA TYR A 185 12.58 -4.45 20.30
C TYR A 185 12.06 -5.74 19.68
N GLU A 186 11.30 -6.50 20.47
CA GLU A 186 10.63 -7.73 20.04
C GLU A 186 9.18 -7.73 20.50
N SER A 187 8.28 -8.17 19.63
CA SER A 187 6.86 -8.36 19.94
C SER A 187 6.25 -9.43 19.05
N VAL A 188 5.12 -9.99 19.45
CA VAL A 188 4.41 -11.02 18.69
C VAL A 188 2.99 -10.54 18.40
N LEU A 189 2.64 -10.49 17.12
CA LEU A 189 1.27 -10.28 16.67
C LEU A 189 0.60 -11.64 16.45
N THR A 190 -0.68 -11.76 16.80
CA THR A 190 -1.46 -12.99 16.59
C THR A 190 -2.70 -12.68 15.77
N PHE A 191 -2.90 -13.43 14.69
CA PHE A 191 -4.03 -13.29 13.79
C PHE A 191 -4.74 -14.63 13.59
N LYS A 192 -6.07 -14.59 13.43
CA LYS A 192 -6.84 -15.72 12.92
C LYS A 192 -7.17 -15.46 11.47
N LEU A 193 -6.58 -16.26 10.59
CA LEU A 193 -6.65 -16.04 9.15
C LEU A 193 -7.36 -17.21 8.48
N LYS A 194 -8.25 -16.88 7.56
CA LYS A 194 -8.94 -17.86 6.71
C LYS A 194 -8.41 -17.79 5.29
N PRO A 195 -7.87 -18.89 4.73
CA PRO A 195 -7.40 -18.91 3.36
C PRO A 195 -8.51 -18.57 2.35
N SER A 196 -8.15 -17.81 1.32
CA SER A 196 -9.02 -17.44 0.21
C SER A 196 -8.57 -18.14 -1.06
N TYR A 197 -9.52 -18.47 -1.93
CA TYR A 197 -9.19 -19.05 -3.23
C TYR A 197 -8.79 -17.94 -4.20
N TYR A 198 -7.65 -18.11 -4.86
CA TYR A 198 -7.19 -17.25 -5.94
C TYR A 198 -7.07 -18.07 -7.23
N ASN A 199 -7.32 -17.42 -8.36
CA ASN A 199 -7.00 -17.93 -9.68
C ASN A 199 -5.60 -17.50 -10.09
N ALA A 200 -4.98 -18.25 -10.99
CA ALA A 200 -3.75 -17.83 -11.65
C ALA A 200 -3.97 -16.47 -12.35
N GLY A 201 -3.05 -15.53 -12.12
CA GLY A 201 -3.12 -14.15 -12.60
C GLY A 201 -3.84 -13.18 -11.66
N ASP A 202 -4.50 -13.66 -10.59
CA ASP A 202 -5.12 -12.76 -9.62
C ASP A 202 -4.05 -11.93 -8.89
N MET A 203 -4.39 -10.66 -8.64
CA MET A 203 -3.62 -9.80 -7.75
C MET A 203 -4.07 -10.04 -6.31
N PRO A 204 -3.16 -10.35 -5.38
CA PRO A 204 -3.52 -10.52 -3.98
C PRO A 204 -4.18 -9.26 -3.41
N LEU A 205 -5.29 -9.44 -2.70
CA LEU A 205 -5.90 -8.36 -1.93
C LEU A 205 -5.28 -8.34 -0.54
N PHE A 206 -5.06 -7.13 0.01
CA PHE A 206 -4.50 -6.97 1.35
C PHE A 206 -5.47 -6.19 2.24
N SER A 207 -5.61 -6.63 3.49
CA SER A 207 -6.08 -5.75 4.57
C SER A 207 -4.88 -5.01 5.15
N ILE A 208 -5.12 -3.85 5.75
CA ILE A 208 -4.08 -3.10 6.47
C ILE A 208 -4.44 -3.17 7.95
N GLU A 209 -3.48 -3.62 8.76
CA GLU A 209 -3.53 -3.61 10.22
C GLU A 209 -2.51 -2.59 10.73
N GLU A 210 -3.01 -1.58 11.44
CA GLU A 210 -2.17 -0.59 12.11
C GLU A 210 -1.84 -1.10 13.52
N VAL A 211 -0.55 -1.30 13.79
CA VAL A 211 -0.07 -1.73 15.10
C VAL A 211 0.16 -0.54 16.01
N ASN A 212 0.18 -0.80 17.32
CA ASN A 212 0.55 0.21 18.31
C ASN A 212 1.95 0.76 18.02
N ASP A 213 2.16 2.03 18.39
CA ASP A 213 3.46 2.66 18.28
C ASP A 213 4.53 1.88 19.04
N ILE A 214 5.65 1.63 18.37
CA ILE A 214 6.82 0.96 18.93
C ILE A 214 7.72 2.03 19.56
N LEU A 215 7.85 1.99 20.87
CA LEU A 215 8.71 2.89 21.64
C LEU A 215 10.07 2.22 21.85
N LEU A 216 11.12 2.69 21.17
CA LEU A 216 12.47 2.18 21.33
C LEU A 216 13.18 2.89 22.48
N ILE A 217 13.87 2.11 23.32
CA ILE A 217 14.62 2.59 24.47
C ILE A 217 16.09 2.73 24.06
N GLU A 218 16.72 3.86 24.37
CA GLU A 218 18.13 4.11 24.03
C GLU A 218 19.08 3.09 24.66
N ASN A 219 20.14 2.72 23.93
CA ASN A 219 21.24 1.93 24.46
C ASN A 219 22.10 2.80 25.38
N HIS A 220 21.97 2.66 26.69
CA HIS A 220 22.80 3.37 27.68
C HIS A 220 24.24 2.81 27.81
N ASN A 221 24.67 1.94 26.89
CA ASN A 221 25.95 1.21 26.94
C ASN A 221 27.02 1.71 25.95
N ILE A 222 26.94 2.96 25.46
CA ILE A 222 28.04 3.57 24.70
C ILE A 222 28.85 4.47 25.66
N PRO A 223 30.09 4.11 26.04
CA PRO A 223 30.98 5.08 26.64
C PRO A 223 31.31 6.14 25.58
N SER A 224 31.15 7.40 25.96
CA SER A 224 31.62 8.59 25.25
C SER A 224 33.10 8.51 24.88
#